data_AF-A0A2D5UR35-F1
#
_entry.id   AF-A0A2D5UR35-F1
#
_cell.length_a   1.000
_cell.length_b   1.000
_cell.length_c   1.000
_cell.angle_alpha   90.00
_cell.angle_beta   90.00
_cell.angle_gamma   90.00
#
_symmetry.space_group_name_H-M   'P 1'
#
loop_
_entity.id
_entity.type
_entity.pdbx_description
1 polymer ?
#
loop_
_entity_poly.entity_id
_entity_poly.type
_entity_poly.pdbx_seq_one_letter_code
_entity_poly.pdbx_strand_id
1 'polypeptide(L)' 'MGCGAPEGIMEQEISYLRAFQTAESYEIKDGELQISSGTNVLNFKSSDE' A
#
# COMPACT_ATOMS: atom_id res chain seq x y z
N MET A 1 16.81 15.11 4.08
CA MET A 1 17.55 14.02 4.74
C MET A 1 16.73 12.76 4.55
N GLY A 2 17.21 11.82 3.74
CA GLY A 2 16.55 10.50 3.64
C GLY A 2 16.89 9.69 4.89
N CYS A 3 15.92 8.98 5.44
CA CYS A 3 16.19 7.93 6.42
C CYS A 3 17.03 6.85 5.71
N GLY A 4 18.31 6.74 6.07
CA GLY A 4 19.24 5.77 5.46
C GLY A 4 19.07 4.33 5.96
N ALA A 5 18.16 4.11 6.90
CA ALA A 5 17.83 2.79 7.42
C ALA A 5 16.37 2.77 7.92
N PRO A 6 15.64 1.65 7.77
CA PRO A 6 16.02 0.46 7.00
C PRO A 6 16.11 0.74 5.49
N GLU A 7 17.02 0.05 4.82
CA GLU A 7 17.13 0.09 3.36
C GLU A 7 15.83 -0.41 2.71
N GLY A 8 15.36 0.23 1.65
CA GLY A 8 14.13 -0.15 0.95
C GLY A 8 12.84 0.52 1.46
N ILE A 9 12.85 1.18 2.63
CA ILE A 9 11.64 1.84 3.16
C ILE A 9 11.25 3.07 2.33
N MET A 10 12.23 3.85 1.88
CA MET A 10 11.96 5.00 1.01
C MET A 10 11.41 4.56 -0.35
N GLU A 11 11.93 3.47 -0.90
CA GLU A 11 11.45 2.85 -2.14
C GLU A 11 10.04 2.29 -1.97
N GLN A 12 9.75 1.66 -0.83
CA GLN A 12 8.42 1.19 -0.47
C GLN A 12 7.44 2.37 -0.37
N GLU A 13 7.80 3.46 0.31
CA GLU A 13 6.98 4.66 0.45
C GLU A 13 6.61 5.23 -0.92
N ILE A 14 7.59 5.39 -1.82
CA ILE A 14 7.35 5.89 -3.18
C ILE A 14 6.41 4.95 -3.95
N SER A 15 6.62 3.64 -3.85
CA SER A 15 5.79 2.64 -4.54
C SER A 15 4.35 2.64 -4.02
N TYR A 16 4.19 2.74 -2.70
CA TYR A 16 2.89 2.87 -2.04
C TYR A 16 2.15 4.14 -2.49
N LEU A 17 2.81 5.31 -2.45
CA LEU A 17 2.21 6.57 -2.84
C LEU A 17 1.79 6.58 -4.32
N ARG A 18 2.60 5.99 -5.22
CA ARG A 18 2.24 5.84 -6.63
C ARG A 18 1.02 4.95 -6.82
N ALA A 19 0.98 3.80 -6.15
CA ALA A 19 -0.17 2.90 -6.21
C ALA A 19 -1.44 3.58 -5.65
N PHE A 20 -1.33 4.42 -4.63
CA PHE A 20 -2.49 5.14 -4.12
C PHE A 20 -3.05 6.17 -5.13
N GLN A 21 -2.18 6.83 -5.89
CA GLN A 21 -2.58 7.82 -6.91
C GLN A 21 -3.31 7.19 -8.10
N THR A 22 -3.02 5.93 -8.41
CA THR A 22 -3.64 5.18 -9.52
C THR A 22 -4.74 4.22 -9.06
N ALA A 23 -5.27 4.38 -7.84
CA ALA A 23 -6.32 3.52 -7.32
C ALA A 23 -7.61 3.63 -8.16
N GLU A 24 -8.12 2.49 -8.61
CA GLU A 24 -9.29 2.39 -9.48
C GLU A 24 -10.52 1.89 -8.71
N SER A 25 -10.31 0.97 -7.77
CA SER A 25 -11.38 0.38 -6.96
C SER A 25 -10.85 -0.17 -5.64
N TYR A 26 -11.76 -0.42 -4.70
CA TYR A 26 -11.46 -1.08 -3.44
C TYR A 26 -12.52 -2.12 -3.09
N GLU A 27 -12.13 -3.12 -2.31
CA GLU A 27 -13.01 -4.13 -1.72
C GLU A 27 -12.64 -4.30 -0.24
N ILE A 28 -13.67 -4.43 0.61
CA ILE A 28 -13.49 -4.78 2.02
C ILE A 28 -14.17 -6.10 2.26
N LYS A 29 -13.41 -7.10 2.70
CA LYS A 29 -13.92 -8.45 2.97
C LYS A 29 -13.08 -9.14 4.03
N ASP A 30 -13.73 -9.88 4.93
CA ASP A 30 -13.07 -10.71 5.95
C ASP A 30 -12.03 -9.95 6.80
N GLY A 31 -12.25 -8.65 7.05
CA GLY A 31 -11.33 -7.79 7.82
C GLY A 31 -10.11 -7.28 7.04
N GLU A 32 -10.09 -7.49 5.73
CA GLU A 32 -9.05 -7.00 4.82
C GLU A 32 -9.62 -5.92 3.90
N LEU A 33 -8.80 -4.90 3.63
CA LEU A 33 -9.03 -3.88 2.61
C LEU A 33 -8.07 -4.16 1.46
N GLN A 34 -8.63 -4.43 0.28
CA GLN A 34 -7.88 -4.57 -0.96
C GLN A 34 -8.16 -3.36 -1.86
N ILE A 35 -7.11 -2.72 -2.37
CA ILE A 35 -7.20 -1.61 -3.32
C ILE A 35 -6.52 -2.03 -4.62
N SER A 36 -7.28 -2.01 -5.72
CA SER A 36 -6.78 -2.27 -7.06
C SER A 36 -6.30 -0.97 -7.70
N SER A 37 -5.10 -1.00 -8.26
CA SER A 37 -4.41 0.19 -8.79
C SER A 37 -3.63 -0.14 -10.06
N GLY A 38 -4.31 -0.15 -11.19
CA GLY A 38 -3.77 -0.63 -12.46
C GLY A 38 -3.29 -2.08 -12.36
N THR A 39 -1.98 -2.31 -12.49
CA THR A 39 -1.36 -3.64 -12.34
C THR A 39 -0.97 -3.99 -10.90
N ASN A 40 -1.19 -3.08 -9.95
CA ASN A 40 -0.81 -3.25 -8.54
C ASN A 40 -2.03 -3.50 -7.67
N VAL A 41 -1.80 -4.16 -6.53
CA VAL A 41 -2.81 -4.36 -5.50
C VAL A 41 -2.19 -4.00 -4.14
N LEU A 42 -2.85 -3.13 -3.40
CA LEU A 42 -2.51 -2.82 -2.00
C LEU A 42 -3.43 -3.62 -1.09
N ASN A 43 -2.84 -4.36 -0.15
CA ASN A 43 -3.58 -5.18 0.82
C ASN A 43 -3.32 -4.65 2.24
N PHE A 44 -4.39 -4.36 2.95
CA PHE A 44 -4.37 -3.95 4.36
C PHE A 44 -5.20 -4.92 5.16
N LYS A 45 -4.77 -5.20 6.40
CA LYS A 45 -5.54 -5.98 7.37
C LYS A 45 -5.92 -5.07 8.53
N SER A 46 -7.07 -5.33 9.15
CA SER A 46 -7.40 -4.64 10.40
C SER A 46 -6.31 -4.94 11.43
N SER A 47 -5.87 -3.90 12.14
CA SER A 47 -4.87 -3.98 13.19
C SER A 47 -5.46 -4.37 14.55
N ASP A 48 -6.65 -4.99 14.56
CA ASP A 48 -7.33 -5.47 15.78
C ASP A 48 -6.76 -6.82 16.30
N GLU A 49 -5.46 -7.06 16.11
CA GLU A 49 -4.70 -8.13 16.78
C GLU A 49 -3.57 -7.54 17.62
#